data_AF-A0A661V0L5-F1
#
_entry.id   AF-A0A661V0L5-F1
#
_cell.length_a   1.000
_cell.length_b   1.000
_cell.length_c   1.000
_cell.angle_alpha   90.00
_cell.angle_beta   90.00
_cell.angle_gamma   90.00
#
_symmetry.space_group_name_H-M   'P 1'
#
loop_
_entity.id
_entity.type
_entity.pdbx_description
1 polymer ?
#
loop_
_entity_poly.entity_id
_entity_poly.type
_entity_poly.pdbx_seq_one_letter_code
_entity_poly.pdbx_strand_id
1 'polypeptide(L)'
;MNFLGIGMPEIVLIILIAVVVLGPERFPQAAVQVARAIKWLRSYATANTRELRNEFAELTREYEEMREELNEVRQAVSSGVATATKEITKVIDETKPDLEAVRPDRIIGGNEPIIEPGGELPPEPDRSDNGA
;
A
#
# COMPACT_ATOMS: atom_id res chain seq x y z
N MET A 1 -42.03 -9.77 6.02
CA MET A 1 -40.69 -9.63 5.41
C MET A 1 -40.90 -9.48 3.92
N ASN A 2 -40.52 -8.34 3.35
CA ASN A 2 -40.66 -8.07 1.92
C ASN A 2 -39.29 -8.28 1.28
N PHE A 3 -39.21 -9.15 0.28
CA PHE A 3 -37.98 -9.40 -0.47
C PHE A 3 -38.10 -8.64 -1.79
N LEU A 4 -37.13 -7.78 -2.12
CA LEU A 4 -37.14 -6.95 -3.34
C LEU A 4 -38.33 -5.96 -3.45
N GLY A 5 -38.96 -5.58 -2.33
CA GLY A 5 -40.18 -4.77 -2.35
C GLY A 5 -41.46 -5.55 -2.67
N ILE A 6 -41.36 -6.88 -2.78
CA ILE A 6 -42.44 -7.81 -3.10
C ILE A 6 -42.76 -8.63 -1.84
N GLY A 7 -44.04 -8.70 -1.46
CA GLY A 7 -44.53 -9.55 -0.37
C GLY A 7 -44.84 -10.97 -0.84
N MET A 8 -45.18 -11.84 0.12
CA MET A 8 -45.61 -13.21 -0.18
C MET A 8 -46.84 -13.27 -1.12
N PRO A 9 -47.89 -12.43 -0.94
CA PRO A 9 -49.03 -12.42 -1.86
C PRO A 9 -48.66 -12.06 -3.30
N GLU A 10 -47.76 -11.10 -3.48
CA GLU A 10 -47.33 -10.64 -4.79
C GLU A 10 -46.49 -11.69 -5.52
N ILE A 11 -45.63 -12.44 -4.81
CA ILE A 11 -44.91 -13.61 -5.36
C ILE A 11 -45.90 -14.64 -5.90
N VAL A 12 -46.94 -14.97 -5.14
CA VAL A 12 -47.97 -15.94 -5.55
C VAL A 12 -48.71 -15.47 -6.79
N LEU A 13 -49.06 -14.19 -6.86
CA LEU A 13 -49.71 -13.60 -8.03
C LEU A 13 -48.84 -13.71 -9.28
N ILE A 14 -47.54 -13.42 -9.18
CA ILE A 14 -46.59 -13.53 -10.30
C ILE A 14 -46.49 -14.98 -10.79
N ILE A 15 -46.39 -15.94 -9.87
CA ILE A 15 -46.33 -17.37 -10.21
C ILE A 15 -47.62 -17.79 -10.94
N LEU A 16 -48.78 -17.34 -10.45
CA LEU A 16 -50.06 -17.65 -11.07
C LEU A 16 -50.14 -17.12 -12.51
N ILE A 17 -49.75 -15.85 -12.72
CA ILE A 17 -49.69 -15.25 -14.06
C ILE A 17 -48.70 -16.00 -14.96
N ALA A 18 -47.52 -16.33 -14.46
CA ALA A 18 -46.52 -17.08 -15.22
C ALA A 18 -47.03 -18.46 -15.63
N VAL A 19 -47.73 -19.16 -14.74
CA VAL A 19 -48.38 -20.45 -15.01
C VAL A 19 -49.51 -20.33 -16.04
N VAL A 20 -50.30 -19.26 -16.01
CA VAL A 20 -51.36 -19.05 -17.01
C VAL A 20 -50.78 -18.78 -18.40
N VAL A 21 -49.75 -17.93 -18.49
CA VAL A 21 -49.13 -17.55 -19.77
C VAL A 21 -48.36 -18.72 -20.38
N LEU A 22 -47.57 -19.42 -19.57
CA LEU A 22 -46.69 -20.50 -20.04
C LEU A 22 -47.41 -21.84 -20.08
N GLY A 23 -48.39 -22.04 -19.21
CA GLY A 23 -49.09 -23.30 -18.94
C GLY A 23 -48.58 -24.00 -17.68
N PRO A 24 -49.45 -24.64 -16.88
CA PRO A 24 -49.09 -25.30 -15.61
C PRO A 24 -48.13 -26.46 -15.78
N GLU A 25 -48.13 -27.12 -16.94
CA GLU A 25 -47.17 -28.20 -17.22
C GLU A 25 -45.80 -27.66 -17.65
N ARG A 26 -45.76 -26.47 -18.26
CA ARG A 26 -44.55 -25.90 -18.87
C ARG A 26 -43.72 -25.09 -17.89
N PHE A 27 -44.34 -24.46 -16.89
CA PHE A 27 -43.64 -23.75 -15.81
C PHE A 27 -42.63 -24.64 -15.05
N PRO A 28 -43.01 -25.81 -14.51
CA PRO A 28 -42.06 -26.70 -13.84
C PRO A 28 -41.04 -27.30 -14.81
N GLN A 29 -41.44 -27.62 -16.05
CA GLN A 29 -40.52 -28.13 -17.07
C GLN A 29 -39.42 -27.11 -17.41
N ALA A 30 -39.75 -25.82 -17.53
CA ALA A 30 -38.78 -24.75 -17.78
C ALA A 30 -37.82 -24.57 -16.59
N ALA A 31 -38.34 -24.60 -15.36
CA ALA A 31 -37.51 -24.53 -14.16
C ALA A 31 -36.49 -25.69 -14.09
N VAL A 32 -36.92 -26.91 -14.43
CA VAL A 32 -36.03 -28.08 -14.49
C VAL A 32 -34.94 -27.91 -15.56
N GLN A 33 -35.26 -27.35 -16.73
CA GLN A 33 -34.29 -27.10 -17.78
C GLN A 33 -33.22 -26.08 -17.35
N VAL A 34 -33.66 -24.98 -16.73
CA VAL A 34 -32.74 -23.97 -16.18
C VAL A 34 -31.87 -24.57 -15.07
N ALA A 35 -32.46 -25.34 -14.15
CA ALA A 35 -31.72 -26.00 -13.09
C ALA A 35 -30.68 -26.99 -13.63
N ARG A 36 -31.01 -27.74 -14.70
CA ARG A 36 -30.05 -28.61 -15.39
C ARG A 36 -28.94 -27.80 -16.04
N ALA A 37 -29.25 -26.71 -16.74
CA ALA A 37 -28.25 -25.84 -17.36
C ALA A 37 -27.29 -25.24 -16.32
N ILE A 38 -27.81 -24.75 -15.20
CA ILE A 38 -27.00 -24.23 -14.08
C ILE A 38 -26.14 -25.35 -13.47
N LYS A 39 -26.70 -26.55 -13.29
CA LYS A 39 -25.94 -27.71 -12.78
C LYS A 39 -24.78 -28.06 -13.71
N TRP A 40 -25.01 -28.01 -15.02
CA TRP A 40 -24.00 -28.29 -16.03
C TRP A 40 -22.92 -27.21 -16.00
N LEU A 41 -23.31 -25.94 -16.03
CA LEU A 41 -22.38 -24.82 -15.91
C LEU A 41 -21.52 -24.93 -14.64
N ARG A 42 -22.15 -25.27 -13.50
CA ARG A 42 -21.45 -25.51 -12.24
C ARG A 42 -20.49 -26.70 -12.34
N SER A 43 -20.90 -27.82 -12.95
CA SER A 43 -20.01 -28.98 -13.09
C SER A 43 -18.82 -28.70 -13.99
N TYR A 44 -19.02 -27.96 -15.10
CA TYR A 44 -17.92 -27.53 -15.98
C TYR A 44 -16.98 -26.58 -15.26
N ALA A 45 -17.51 -25.59 -14.54
CA ALA A 45 -16.71 -24.68 -13.71
C ALA A 45 -15.92 -25.44 -12.63
N THR A 46 -16.53 -26.45 -12.00
CA THR A 46 -15.89 -27.21 -10.91
C THR A 46 -14.89 -28.26 -11.43
N ALA A 47 -15.12 -28.85 -12.60
CA ALA A 47 -14.26 -29.89 -13.18
C ALA A 47 -12.85 -29.35 -13.45
N ASN A 48 -12.74 -28.23 -14.16
CA ASN A 48 -11.45 -27.59 -14.43
C ASN A 48 -10.89 -26.94 -13.16
N THR A 49 -11.74 -26.44 -12.26
CA THR A 49 -11.25 -25.91 -10.97
C THR A 49 -10.59 -26.99 -10.12
N ARG A 50 -10.87 -28.29 -10.25
CA ARG A 50 -10.18 -29.31 -9.44
C ARG A 50 -8.75 -29.56 -9.89
N GLU A 51 -8.53 -29.69 -11.20
CA GLU A 51 -7.18 -29.83 -11.78
C GLU A 51 -6.40 -28.53 -11.60
N LEU A 52 -7.02 -27.39 -11.96
CA LEU A 52 -6.41 -26.09 -11.71
C LEU A 52 -6.17 -25.85 -10.23
N ARG A 53 -7.04 -26.22 -9.29
CA ARG A 53 -6.76 -25.98 -7.86
C ARG A 53 -5.62 -26.85 -7.33
N ASN A 54 -5.36 -28.01 -7.93
CA ASN A 54 -4.16 -28.80 -7.61
C ASN A 54 -2.91 -28.17 -8.22
N GLU A 55 -2.95 -27.78 -9.50
CA GLU A 55 -1.84 -27.06 -10.16
C GLU A 55 -1.57 -25.71 -9.48
N PHE A 56 -2.60 -24.89 -9.25
CA PHE A 56 -2.50 -23.64 -8.49
C PHE A 56 -2.05 -23.88 -7.05
N ALA A 57 -2.39 -24.98 -6.39
CA ALA A 57 -1.85 -25.25 -5.05
C ALA A 57 -0.35 -25.57 -5.11
N GLU A 58 0.10 -26.24 -6.17
CA GLU A 58 1.50 -26.52 -6.44
C GLU A 58 2.27 -25.24 -6.81
N LEU A 59 1.72 -24.41 -7.71
CA LEU A 59 2.25 -23.06 -8.00
C LEU A 59 2.23 -22.17 -6.74
N THR A 60 1.18 -22.21 -5.91
CA THR A 60 1.10 -21.39 -4.70
C THR A 60 2.23 -21.75 -3.73
N ARG A 61 2.56 -23.05 -3.60
CA ARG A 61 3.73 -23.49 -2.83
C ARG A 61 5.04 -22.94 -3.40
N GLU A 62 5.24 -23.01 -4.71
CA GLU A 62 6.43 -22.46 -5.37
C GLU A 62 6.53 -20.93 -5.17
N TYR A 63 5.41 -20.22 -5.19
CA TYR A 63 5.34 -18.79 -4.86
C TYR A 63 5.63 -18.49 -3.38
N GLU A 64 5.25 -19.37 -2.48
CA GLU A 64 5.51 -19.25 -1.03
C GLU A 64 7.00 -19.48 -0.73
N GLU A 65 7.62 -20.48 -1.36
CA GLU A 65 9.06 -20.76 -1.28
C GLU A 65 9.89 -19.60 -1.85
N MET A 66 9.52 -19.07 -3.03
CA MET A 66 10.15 -17.88 -3.61
C MET A 66 10.02 -16.65 -2.67
N ARG A 67 8.90 -16.51 -1.96
CA ARG A 67 8.70 -15.44 -0.98
C ARG A 67 9.60 -15.59 0.25
N GLU A 68 9.82 -16.81 0.73
CA GLU A 68 10.76 -17.08 1.82
C GLU A 68 12.19 -16.73 1.42
N GLU A 69 12.66 -17.20 0.26
CA GLU A 69 14.00 -16.87 -0.25
C GLU A 69 14.19 -15.35 -0.40
N LEU A 70 13.18 -14.64 -0.94
CA LEU A 70 13.24 -13.18 -1.07
C LEU A 70 13.25 -12.47 0.28
N ASN A 71 12.55 -13.00 1.29
CA ASN A 71 12.57 -12.44 2.65
C ASN A 71 13.94 -12.66 3.32
N GLU A 72 14.55 -13.82 3.14
CA GLU A 72 15.91 -14.09 3.65
C GLU A 72 16.95 -13.19 2.99
N VAL A 73 16.91 -13.05 1.66
CA VAL A 73 17.78 -12.12 0.93
C VAL A 73 17.56 -10.68 1.41
N ARG A 74 16.30 -10.25 1.55
CA ARG A 74 15.96 -8.92 2.06
C ARG A 74 16.49 -8.70 3.49
N GLN A 75 16.40 -9.71 4.35
CA GLN A 75 16.88 -9.64 5.73
C GLN A 75 18.41 -9.63 5.80
N ALA A 76 19.08 -10.44 4.98
CA ALA A 76 20.54 -10.45 4.85
C ALA A 76 21.07 -9.10 4.34
N VAL A 77 20.45 -8.53 3.31
CA VAL A 77 20.79 -7.20 2.78
C VAL A 77 20.52 -6.11 3.82
N SER A 78 19.36 -6.13 4.47
CA SER A 78 19.04 -5.19 5.55
C SER A 78 20.06 -5.24 6.68
N SER A 79 20.47 -6.44 7.10
CA SER A 79 21.43 -6.65 8.18
C SER A 79 22.83 -6.20 7.77
N GLY A 80 23.24 -6.49 6.53
CA GLY A 80 24.51 -6.03 5.97
C GLY A 80 24.58 -4.49 5.89
N VAL A 81 23.53 -3.85 5.38
CA VAL A 81 23.44 -2.38 5.29
C VAL A 81 23.43 -1.74 6.68
N ALA A 82 22.68 -2.30 7.63
CA ALA A 82 22.65 -1.80 9.00
C ALA A 82 24.02 -1.93 9.70
N THR A 83 24.72 -3.05 9.47
CA THR A 83 26.07 -3.28 10.02
C THR A 83 27.08 -2.33 9.41
N ALA A 84 27.08 -2.17 8.08
CA ALA A 84 27.96 -1.23 7.39
C ALA A 84 27.71 0.21 7.83
N THR A 85 26.45 0.62 7.98
CA THR A 85 26.10 1.96 8.47
C THR A 85 26.58 2.17 9.90
N LYS A 86 26.46 1.15 10.76
CA LYS A 86 26.95 1.19 12.14
C LYS A 86 28.47 1.29 12.21
N GLU A 87 29.20 0.55 11.37
CA GLU A 87 30.66 0.63 11.28
C GLU A 87 31.13 2.00 10.77
N ILE A 88 30.51 2.52 9.70
CA ILE A 88 30.82 3.85 9.17
C ILE A 88 30.56 4.93 10.23
N THR A 89 29.42 4.85 10.93
CA THR A 89 29.09 5.81 11.99
C THR A 89 30.09 5.72 13.13
N LYS A 90 30.51 4.52 13.52
CA LYS A 90 31.51 4.31 14.57
C LYS A 90 32.87 4.88 14.18
N VAL A 91 33.32 4.66 12.93
CA VAL A 91 34.57 5.24 12.42
C VAL A 91 34.50 6.77 12.41
N ILE A 92 33.38 7.37 11.97
CA ILE A 92 33.19 8.82 11.98
C ILE A 92 33.22 9.37 13.41
N ASP A 93 32.57 8.71 14.37
CA ASP A 93 32.52 9.14 15.77
C ASP A 93 33.88 8.97 16.48
N GLU A 94 34.63 7.91 16.14
CA GLU A 94 36.00 7.67 16.62
C GLU A 94 37.02 8.64 16.02
N THR A 95 36.80 9.13 14.79
CA THR A 95 37.70 10.10 14.11
C THR A 95 37.33 11.55 14.44
N LYS A 96 36.13 11.79 14.99
CA LYS A 96 35.65 13.11 15.44
C LYS A 96 36.58 13.83 16.45
N PRO A 97 37.11 13.18 17.51
CA PRO A 97 38.03 13.83 18.44
C PRO A 97 39.39 14.20 17.78
N ASP A 98 39.83 13.47 16.75
CA ASP A 98 41.05 13.78 16.00
C ASP A 98 40.87 14.97 15.03
N LEU A 99 39.64 15.20 14.57
CA LEU A 99 39.28 16.35 13.73
C LEU A 99 39.03 17.63 14.55
N GLU A 100 38.54 17.52 15.80
CA GLU A 100 38.40 18.67 16.71
C GLU A 100 39.74 19.18 17.26
N ALA A 101 40.80 18.35 17.25
CA ALA A 101 42.15 18.76 17.61
C ALA A 101 42.82 19.67 16.56
N VAL A 102 42.30 19.71 15.33
CA VAL A 102 42.72 20.66 14.29
C VAL A 102 41.90 21.94 14.44
N ARG A 103 42.28 22.78 15.41
CA ARG A 103 41.78 24.16 15.52
C ARG A 103 42.05 24.88 14.19
N PRO A 104 41.05 25.46 13.51
CA PRO A 104 41.30 26.47 12.50
C PRO A 104 41.54 27.80 13.21
N ASP A 105 42.54 27.85 14.08
CA ASP A 105 43.04 29.12 14.57
C ASP A 105 44.14 29.54 13.60
N ARG A 106 43.98 30.72 12.99
CA ARG A 106 44.90 31.40 12.06
C ARG A 106 44.70 31.14 10.56
N ILE A 107 43.57 31.55 10.01
CA ILE A 107 43.53 32.08 8.64
C ILE A 107 42.70 33.37 8.62
N ILE A 108 43.42 34.48 8.46
CA ILE A 108 42.98 35.82 8.04
C ILE A 108 42.52 36.74 9.18
N GLY A 109 43.47 37.50 9.70
CA GLY A 109 43.18 38.80 10.29
C GLY A 109 42.65 39.76 9.23
N GLY A 110 41.71 40.61 9.62
CA GLY A 110 41.14 41.64 8.77
C GLY A 110 39.90 42.22 9.43
N ASN A 111 40.11 43.21 10.29
CA ASN A 111 39.06 43.97 10.94
C ASN A 111 38.52 45.02 9.95
N GLU A 112 37.81 44.60 8.89
CA GLU A 112 37.13 45.54 7.99
C GLU A 112 35.63 45.20 7.86
N PRO A 113 34.74 46.20 8.06
CA PRO A 113 33.31 46.01 7.88
C PRO A 113 32.98 45.91 6.38
N ILE A 114 32.03 45.03 6.05
CA ILE A 114 31.51 44.88 4.70
C ILE A 114 30.69 46.13 4.34
N ILE A 115 31.21 46.99 3.46
CA ILE A 115 30.44 48.08 2.84
C ILE A 115 29.94 47.59 1.47
N GLU A 116 28.62 47.45 1.32
CA GLU A 116 27.99 47.19 0.03
C GLU A 116 28.11 48.42 -0.90
N PRO A 117 28.51 48.25 -2.17
CA PRO A 117 28.60 49.37 -3.10
C PRO A 117 27.20 49.82 -3.51
N GLY A 118 26.74 50.94 -2.93
CA GLY A 118 25.48 51.59 -3.30
C GLY A 118 24.32 51.43 -2.33
N GLY A 119 24.53 50.84 -1.14
CA GLY A 119 23.55 50.83 -0.06
C GLY A 119 23.71 52.06 0.84
N GLU A 120 22.62 52.77 1.10
CA GLU A 120 22.57 53.87 2.06
C GLU A 120 23.05 53.41 3.45
N LEU A 121 23.80 54.26 4.14
CA LEU A 121 24.24 53.99 5.51
C LEU A 121 23.00 53.74 6.39
N PRO A 122 22.95 52.65 7.18
CA PRO A 122 21.84 52.41 8.10
C PRO A 122 21.67 53.63 9.01
N PRO A 123 20.43 54.11 9.24
CA PRO A 123 20.20 55.23 10.16
C PRO A 123 20.73 54.86 11.54
N GLU A 124 21.49 55.79 12.12
CA GLU A 124 22.07 55.65 13.44
C GLU A 124 20.95 55.40 14.46
N PRO A 125 21.03 54.36 15.31
CA PRO A 125 19.98 54.09 16.28
C PRO A 125 19.88 55.27 17.24
N ASP A 126 18.71 55.92 17.22
CA ASP A 126 18.33 57.01 18.10
C ASP A 126 18.48 56.54 19.56
N ARG A 127 19.56 57.00 20.21
CA ARG A 127 19.75 56.87 21.65
C ARG A 127 18.96 57.98 22.32
N SER A 128 17.65 57.93 22.22
CA SER A 128 16.76 58.69 23.08
C SER A 128 15.52 57.86 23.42
N ASP A 129 15.11 58.00 24.68
CA ASP A 129 13.93 57.41 25.34
C ASP A 129 14.09 55.98 25.90
N ASN A 130 14.73 55.79 27.07
CA ASN A 130 14.24 56.08 28.43
C ASN A 130 12.82 55.55 28.76
N GLY A 131 12.81 54.51 29.60
CA GLY A 131 12.17 54.55 30.91
C GLY A 131 10.65 54.74 30.97
N ALA A 132 9.93 53.63 31.14
CA ALA A 132 8.93 53.42 32.19
C ALA A 132 8.47 51.95 32.17
#